data_AF-A0A554JRG9-F1
#
_entry.id   AF-A0A554JRG9-F1
#
_cell.length_a   1.000
_cell.length_b   1.000
_cell.length_c   1.000
_cell.angle_alpha   90.00
_cell.angle_beta   90.00
_cell.angle_gamma   90.00
#
_symmetry.space_group_name_H-M   'P 1'
#
loop_
_entity.id
_entity.type
_entity.pdbx_description
1 polymer ?
#
loop_
_entity_poly.entity_id
_entity_poly.type
_entity_poly.pdbx_seq_one_letter_code
_entity_poly.pdbx_strand_id
1 'polypeptide(L)'
;MNNFFYIIPFILQNLFFVFFLPIYKFFIRLEVRGRENLKNLKGPVILAPNHTSELDPTIIPLIFPVFSRLLPIYSVIYPIEKYSDPSFGWRRYIYKELFFEVLGGYPTFSGFKDYETSLENHINLLNKGRTVCIFPEGKCTTDGNLRPARGGLGFLVHETEATVIPLVINSLYGISFFDFLLRRRKVVMTILKPMTIDDIIFVEEPTVEDFRHGSQIVLDKIRESLKSQPLITYIDNDKELNLEKNSLFKSIFNIFFIPFLNSLPKNFKFLIRRTNEAAATVIDNATNHKALEVLYSKGDMFSLKKVGSQFFKYVWFNMNNSKAVRNRLKFVKRELKNHLENISDIDRDIEIISIASGSSRAIIETVKDGHYLKDAKLSITFLDKDENAIKYSKDLSVHINHLPIKLDWVHDSVGNFLRGLPAKKYDVVEIVGLLDYFNDDKVIETFKGIYSILEEGGIIITANVNHNKEEKFVSDIIDWKMIYRKVDELANLLVKAGFDSSKMRVFYEPLKIHGMIVAKK
;
A
#
# COMPACT_ATOMS: atom_id res chain seq x y z
N MET A 1 -4.23 -29.24 30.22
CA MET A 1 -3.53 -27.93 30.32
C MET A 1 -3.44 -27.52 31.78
N ASN A 2 -2.24 -27.32 32.30
CA ASN A 2 -1.98 -26.97 33.70
C ASN A 2 -2.44 -25.52 34.01
N ASN A 3 -2.82 -25.19 35.26
CA ASN A 3 -3.30 -23.84 35.62
C ASN A 3 -2.30 -22.71 35.28
N PHE A 4 -1.00 -23.02 35.26
CA PHE A 4 0.08 -22.11 34.84
C PHE A 4 -0.07 -21.60 33.39
N PHE A 5 -0.70 -22.39 32.51
CA PHE A 5 -0.93 -22.02 31.11
C PHE A 5 -1.86 -20.81 30.94
N TYR A 6 -2.67 -20.50 31.96
CA TYR A 6 -3.60 -19.37 31.92
C TYR A 6 -3.09 -18.15 32.68
N ILE A 7 -2.43 -18.37 33.82
CA ILE A 7 -1.99 -17.30 34.73
C ILE A 7 -0.82 -16.52 34.13
N ILE A 8 0.16 -17.21 33.53
CA ILE A 8 1.36 -16.58 32.99
C ILE A 8 1.01 -15.63 31.83
N PRO A 9 0.28 -16.06 30.76
CA PRO A 9 -0.14 -15.14 29.70
C PRO A 9 -1.04 -14.02 30.21
N PHE A 10 -1.90 -14.26 31.21
CA PHE A 10 -2.72 -13.22 31.80
C PHE A 10 -1.87 -12.10 32.42
N ILE A 11 -0.93 -12.45 33.30
CA ILE A 11 -0.05 -11.47 33.95
C ILE A 11 0.76 -10.70 32.89
N LEU A 12 1.32 -11.43 31.92
CA LEU A 12 2.21 -10.84 30.94
C LEU A 12 1.50 -9.96 29.92
N GLN A 13 0.34 -10.35 29.41
CA GLN A 13 -0.46 -9.47 28.53
C GLN A 13 -0.89 -8.20 29.26
N ASN A 14 -1.19 -8.28 30.56
CA ASN A 14 -1.47 -7.09 31.37
C ASN A 14 -0.23 -6.20 31.57
N LEU A 15 0.95 -6.78 31.84
CA LEU A 15 2.21 -6.04 31.92
C LEU A 15 2.56 -5.40 30.58
N PHE A 16 2.39 -6.13 29.48
CA PHE A 16 2.53 -5.63 28.13
C PHE A 16 1.61 -4.43 27.92
N PHE A 17 0.35 -4.53 28.35
CA PHE A 17 -0.59 -3.42 28.20
C PHE A 17 -0.15 -2.16 28.96
N VAL A 18 0.22 -2.30 30.24
CA VAL A 18 0.68 -1.16 31.07
C VAL A 18 1.91 -0.50 30.48
N PHE A 19 2.85 -1.27 29.95
CA PHE A 19 4.10 -0.76 29.40
C PHE A 19 3.95 -0.21 27.97
N PHE A 20 3.32 -0.96 27.07
CA PHE A 20 3.27 -0.63 25.65
C PHE A 20 2.12 0.28 25.24
N LEU A 21 1.01 0.35 25.99
CA LEU A 21 -0.08 1.28 25.66
C LEU A 21 0.39 2.74 25.53
N PRO A 22 1.14 3.33 26.49
CA PRO A 22 1.62 4.71 26.34
C PRO A 22 2.55 4.86 25.14
N ILE A 23 3.39 3.86 24.87
CA ILE A 23 4.30 3.82 23.72
C ILE A 23 3.49 3.85 22.43
N TYR A 24 2.52 2.95 22.24
CA TYR A 24 1.69 2.91 21.04
C TYR A 24 0.79 4.15 20.89
N LYS A 25 0.23 4.68 21.98
CA LYS A 25 -0.51 5.95 21.95
C LYS A 25 0.37 7.11 21.48
N PHE A 26 1.65 7.12 21.82
CA PHE A 26 2.57 8.20 21.44
C PHE A 26 3.12 8.04 20.00
N PHE A 27 3.62 6.86 19.67
CA PHE A 27 4.34 6.59 18.42
C PHE A 27 3.44 6.26 17.24
N ILE A 28 2.35 5.51 17.45
CA ILE A 28 1.41 5.19 16.36
C ILE A 28 0.06 5.89 16.53
N ARG A 29 -0.04 6.83 17.47
CA ARG A 29 -1.26 7.60 17.75
C ARG A 29 -2.49 6.68 17.85
N LEU A 30 -2.31 5.57 18.57
CA LEU A 30 -3.30 4.51 18.66
C LEU A 30 -4.64 5.04 19.18
N GLU A 31 -5.69 4.83 18.40
CA GLU A 31 -7.07 5.15 18.74
C GLU A 31 -7.88 3.86 18.77
N VAL A 32 -8.67 3.64 19.83
CA VAL A 32 -9.56 2.48 19.96
C VAL A 32 -10.99 2.97 20.06
N ARG A 33 -11.85 2.49 19.16
CA ARG A 33 -13.29 2.81 19.07
C ARG A 33 -14.11 1.55 19.35
N GLY A 34 -15.34 1.72 19.83
CA GLY A 34 -16.28 0.59 20.00
C GLY A 34 -16.11 -0.22 21.29
N ARG A 35 -15.40 0.30 22.31
CA ARG A 35 -15.12 -0.44 23.56
C ARG A 35 -16.39 -0.81 24.34
N GLU A 36 -17.47 -0.07 24.14
CA GLU A 36 -18.79 -0.37 24.66
C GLU A 36 -19.33 -1.73 24.22
N ASN A 37 -18.94 -2.21 23.04
CA ASN A 37 -19.35 -3.52 22.50
C ASN A 37 -18.77 -4.71 23.31
N LEU A 38 -17.84 -4.46 24.23
CA LEU A 38 -17.19 -5.48 25.06
C LEU A 38 -17.76 -5.60 26.48
N LYS A 39 -18.55 -4.62 26.95
CA LYS A 39 -18.82 -4.42 28.40
C LYS A 39 -19.53 -5.58 29.10
N ASN A 40 -20.27 -6.42 28.38
CA ASN A 40 -21.13 -7.47 28.96
C ASN A 40 -20.76 -8.90 28.52
N LEU A 41 -19.69 -9.07 27.75
CA LEU A 41 -19.29 -10.38 27.25
C LEU A 41 -18.63 -11.21 28.36
N LYS A 42 -19.01 -12.49 28.49
CA LYS A 42 -18.51 -13.40 29.52
C LYS A 42 -17.72 -14.61 28.98
N GLY A 43 -17.50 -14.69 27.67
CA GLY A 43 -16.86 -15.84 27.01
C GLY A 43 -17.87 -16.97 26.73
N PRO A 44 -17.60 -17.84 25.74
CA PRO A 44 -16.46 -17.82 24.82
C PRO A 44 -16.52 -16.69 23.79
N VAL A 45 -15.35 -16.14 23.44
CA VAL A 45 -15.23 -15.02 22.49
C VAL A 45 -14.16 -15.32 21.43
N ILE A 46 -14.51 -15.08 20.17
CA ILE A 46 -13.57 -15.09 19.06
C ILE A 46 -13.36 -13.65 18.58
N LEU A 47 -12.14 -13.12 18.70
CA LEU A 47 -11.75 -11.88 18.02
C LEU A 47 -11.41 -12.21 16.56
N ALA A 48 -12.06 -11.52 15.63
CA ALA A 48 -11.86 -11.70 14.20
C ALA A 48 -11.33 -10.40 13.55
N PRO A 49 -10.02 -10.13 13.64
CA PRO A 49 -9.41 -8.98 12.98
C PRO A 49 -9.04 -9.23 11.50
N ASN A 50 -8.98 -8.17 10.71
CA ASN A 50 -8.23 -8.20 9.44
C ASN A 50 -6.71 -8.27 9.69
N HIS A 51 -5.96 -8.84 8.76
CA HIS A 51 -4.52 -9.07 8.91
C HIS A 51 -3.67 -8.23 7.94
N THR A 52 -3.20 -7.09 8.43
CA THR A 52 -2.45 -6.08 7.67
C THR A 52 -0.96 -6.02 7.99
N SER A 53 -0.52 -6.55 9.13
CA SER A 53 0.85 -6.44 9.59
C SER A 53 1.22 -7.57 10.55
N GLU A 54 2.50 -7.93 10.59
CA GLU A 54 3.05 -8.82 11.63
C GLU A 54 2.91 -8.23 13.04
N LEU A 55 2.68 -6.92 13.16
CA LEU A 55 2.43 -6.23 14.43
C LEU A 55 0.96 -6.31 14.89
N ASP A 56 0.03 -6.81 14.07
CA ASP A 56 -1.38 -6.87 14.46
C ASP A 56 -1.59 -7.65 15.79
N PRO A 57 -1.01 -8.86 15.97
CA PRO A 57 -1.16 -9.61 17.22
C PRO A 57 -0.70 -8.85 18.47
N THR A 58 0.28 -7.95 18.34
CA THR A 58 0.85 -7.22 19.49
C THR A 58 -0.04 -6.07 19.95
N ILE A 59 -0.90 -5.53 19.07
CA ILE A 59 -1.78 -4.41 19.42
C ILE A 59 -3.20 -4.85 19.80
N ILE A 60 -3.63 -6.05 19.39
CA ILE A 60 -4.98 -6.56 19.66
C ILE A 60 -5.31 -6.58 21.17
N PRO A 61 -4.42 -7.03 22.09
CA PRO A 61 -4.71 -6.98 23.53
C PRO A 61 -5.04 -5.57 24.06
N LEU A 62 -4.58 -4.51 23.39
CA LEU A 62 -4.78 -3.11 23.79
C LEU A 62 -6.23 -2.63 23.58
N ILE A 63 -7.10 -3.42 22.94
CA ILE A 63 -8.53 -3.09 22.82
C ILE A 63 -9.24 -3.16 24.18
N PHE A 64 -8.77 -4.04 25.07
CA PHE A 64 -9.37 -4.29 26.36
C PHE A 64 -8.93 -3.29 27.44
N PRO A 65 -9.73 -3.09 28.49
CA PRO A 65 -9.27 -2.51 29.76
C PRO A 65 -8.26 -3.42 30.47
N VAL A 66 -7.46 -2.84 31.39
CA VAL A 66 -6.49 -3.60 32.21
C VAL A 66 -7.29 -4.56 33.07
N PHE A 67 -6.81 -5.80 33.22
CA PHE A 67 -7.46 -6.88 33.97
C PHE A 67 -8.86 -7.24 33.45
N SER A 68 -9.11 -7.03 32.15
CA SER A 68 -10.31 -7.55 31.50
C SER A 68 -10.44 -9.05 31.72
N ARG A 69 -11.66 -9.52 32.00
CA ARG A 69 -11.98 -10.95 32.14
C ARG A 69 -11.81 -11.73 30.83
N LEU A 70 -11.77 -11.02 29.70
CA LEU A 70 -11.55 -11.58 28.38
C LEU A 70 -10.06 -11.76 28.05
N LEU A 71 -9.15 -11.34 28.93
CA LEU A 71 -7.73 -11.70 28.85
C LEU A 71 -7.47 -13.04 29.57
N PRO A 72 -6.45 -13.80 29.16
CA PRO A 72 -5.58 -13.55 28.02
C PRO A 72 -6.23 -13.93 26.68
N ILE A 73 -5.75 -13.32 25.60
CA ILE A 73 -6.13 -13.69 24.22
C ILE A 73 -5.15 -14.74 23.73
N TYR A 74 -5.68 -15.79 23.12
CA TYR A 74 -4.85 -16.84 22.51
C TYR A 74 -4.89 -16.79 20.99
N SER A 75 -3.73 -16.91 20.33
CA SER A 75 -3.62 -16.79 18.88
C SER A 75 -2.80 -17.93 18.29
N VAL A 76 -3.14 -18.33 17.06
CA VAL A 76 -2.28 -19.23 16.28
C VAL A 76 -1.04 -18.47 15.80
N ILE A 77 0.14 -19.06 15.95
CA ILE A 77 1.37 -18.59 15.30
C ILE A 77 1.87 -19.61 14.27
N TYR A 78 2.69 -19.17 13.31
CA TYR A 78 3.41 -20.12 12.46
C TYR A 78 4.34 -21.03 13.30
N PRO A 79 4.79 -22.18 12.77
CA PRO A 79 5.76 -23.02 13.45
C PRO A 79 7.01 -22.21 13.83
N ILE A 80 7.50 -22.39 15.05
CA ILE A 80 8.60 -21.63 15.65
C ILE A 80 9.88 -21.73 14.81
N GLU A 81 10.08 -22.86 14.13
CA GLU A 81 11.23 -23.12 13.27
C GLU A 81 11.33 -22.09 12.14
N LYS A 82 10.17 -21.63 11.63
CA LYS A 82 10.11 -20.62 10.59
C LYS A 82 10.65 -19.27 11.07
N TYR A 83 10.43 -18.92 12.34
CA TYR A 83 10.91 -17.66 12.93
C TYR A 83 12.39 -17.71 13.31
N SER A 84 12.98 -18.91 13.37
CA SER A 84 14.40 -19.12 13.63
C SER A 84 15.27 -19.01 12.37
N ASP A 85 14.65 -18.88 11.19
CA ASP A 85 15.34 -18.79 9.91
C ASP A 85 16.23 -17.52 9.81
N PRO A 86 17.49 -17.61 9.31
CA PRO A 86 18.38 -16.48 9.14
C PRO A 86 17.80 -15.31 8.32
N SER A 87 16.89 -15.57 7.38
CA SER A 87 16.19 -14.56 6.58
C SER A 87 15.36 -13.58 7.42
N PHE A 88 14.97 -13.95 8.64
CA PHE A 88 14.31 -13.05 9.59
C PHE A 88 15.26 -12.05 10.25
N GLY A 89 16.58 -12.14 10.01
CA GLY A 89 17.57 -11.18 10.44
C GLY A 89 17.61 -11.00 11.96
N TRP A 90 17.45 -9.76 12.45
CA TRP A 90 17.42 -9.49 13.89
C TRP A 90 16.14 -9.99 14.58
N ARG A 91 15.05 -10.22 13.81
CA ARG A 91 13.74 -10.61 14.36
C ARG A 91 13.76 -12.00 14.98
N ARG A 92 14.60 -12.92 14.48
CA ARG A 92 14.77 -14.27 15.05
C ARG A 92 15.21 -14.28 16.51
N TYR A 93 15.87 -13.21 16.96
CA TYR A 93 16.29 -13.07 18.36
C TYR A 93 15.13 -12.64 19.28
N ILE A 94 14.07 -12.06 18.70
CA ILE A 94 12.87 -11.59 19.41
C ILE A 94 11.76 -12.64 19.35
N TYR A 95 11.52 -13.19 18.16
CA TYR A 95 10.47 -14.18 17.88
C TYR A 95 10.86 -15.60 18.33
N LYS A 96 11.16 -15.72 19.62
CA LYS A 96 11.41 -16.99 20.30
C LYS A 96 10.10 -17.55 20.87
N GLU A 97 10.11 -18.84 21.21
CA GLU A 97 8.99 -19.55 21.86
C GLU A 97 8.40 -18.75 23.01
N LEU A 98 9.27 -18.34 23.94
CA LEU A 98 8.88 -17.53 25.10
C LEU A 98 8.14 -16.26 24.70
N PHE A 99 8.55 -15.54 23.65
CA PHE A 99 7.89 -14.30 23.23
C PHE A 99 6.45 -14.55 22.79
N PHE A 100 6.21 -15.62 22.03
CA PHE A 100 4.86 -15.93 21.57
C PHE A 100 4.02 -16.55 22.69
N GLU A 101 4.57 -17.46 23.50
CA GLU A 101 3.86 -18.01 24.67
C GLU A 101 3.41 -16.89 25.63
N VAL A 102 4.29 -15.90 25.86
CA VAL A 102 4.00 -14.67 26.63
C VAL A 102 2.80 -13.91 26.05
N LEU A 103 2.68 -13.86 24.72
CA LEU A 103 1.57 -13.20 24.02
C LEU A 103 0.33 -14.12 23.85
N GLY A 104 0.31 -15.32 24.44
CA GLY A 104 -0.76 -16.30 24.26
C GLY A 104 -0.74 -17.00 22.89
N GLY A 105 0.38 -16.90 22.18
CA GLY A 105 0.64 -17.59 20.93
C GLY A 105 1.01 -19.05 21.16
N TYR A 106 0.50 -19.94 20.31
CA TYR A 106 0.91 -21.34 20.26
C TYR A 106 1.00 -21.83 18.80
N PRO A 107 1.88 -22.79 18.50
CA PRO A 107 2.18 -23.18 17.12
C PRO A 107 0.95 -23.81 16.44
N THR A 108 0.77 -23.46 15.17
CA THR A 108 -0.18 -24.13 14.29
C THR A 108 0.29 -25.53 13.92
N PHE A 109 -0.65 -26.45 13.76
CA PHE A 109 -0.44 -27.70 13.06
C PHE A 109 -0.95 -27.55 11.63
N SER A 110 -0.03 -27.33 10.67
CA SER A 110 -0.37 -27.12 9.25
C SER A 110 -0.23 -28.41 8.43
N GLY A 111 -1.04 -28.58 7.39
CA GLY A 111 -0.97 -29.72 6.47
C GLY A 111 -2.13 -30.71 6.59
N PHE A 112 -2.96 -30.55 7.62
CA PHE A 112 -4.21 -31.30 7.79
C PHE A 112 -5.30 -30.65 6.93
N LYS A 113 -6.00 -31.44 6.10
CA LYS A 113 -7.19 -30.99 5.34
C LYS A 113 -8.46 -31.09 6.20
N ASP A 114 -8.30 -30.90 7.51
CA ASP A 114 -9.34 -31.08 8.51
C ASP A 114 -9.29 -29.92 9.51
N TYR A 115 -10.44 -29.25 9.67
CA TYR A 115 -10.56 -28.11 10.58
C TYR A 115 -10.53 -28.53 12.04
N GLU A 116 -11.12 -29.67 12.38
CA GLU A 116 -11.18 -30.17 13.76
C GLU A 116 -9.78 -30.40 14.31
N THR A 117 -8.96 -31.16 13.57
CA THR A 117 -7.56 -31.39 13.93
C THR A 117 -6.73 -30.09 13.94
N SER A 118 -6.92 -29.19 12.96
CA SER A 118 -6.08 -27.99 12.85
C SER A 118 -6.43 -26.88 13.86
N LEU A 119 -7.64 -26.92 14.43
CA LEU A 119 -8.18 -25.92 15.35
C LEU A 119 -8.52 -26.49 16.74
N GLU A 120 -8.11 -27.73 17.04
CA GLU A 120 -8.37 -28.42 18.30
C GLU A 120 -8.05 -27.56 19.54
N ASN A 121 -6.92 -26.84 19.51
CA ASN A 121 -6.53 -25.95 20.60
C ASN A 121 -7.48 -24.74 20.76
N HIS A 122 -7.97 -24.16 19.66
CA HIS A 122 -8.97 -23.08 19.69
C HIS A 122 -10.28 -23.59 20.28
N ILE A 123 -10.76 -24.76 19.83
CA ILE A 123 -11.96 -25.43 20.35
C ILE A 123 -11.84 -25.65 21.87
N ASN A 124 -10.73 -26.26 22.30
CA ASN A 124 -10.46 -26.55 23.71
C ASN A 124 -10.39 -25.30 24.60
N LEU A 125 -9.93 -24.16 24.06
CA LEU A 125 -9.89 -22.89 24.77
C LEU A 125 -11.28 -22.25 24.85
N LEU A 126 -12.03 -22.25 23.74
CA LEU A 126 -13.38 -21.73 23.66
C LEU A 126 -14.34 -22.52 24.56
N ASN A 127 -14.27 -23.85 24.58
CA ASN A 127 -15.07 -24.70 25.48
C ASN A 127 -14.80 -24.43 26.97
N LYS A 128 -13.68 -23.78 27.31
CA LYS A 128 -13.36 -23.31 28.67
C LYS A 128 -13.74 -21.84 28.91
N GLY A 129 -14.56 -21.25 28.03
CA GLY A 129 -15.00 -19.86 28.08
C GLY A 129 -13.88 -18.83 27.83
N ARG A 130 -12.78 -19.23 27.16
CA ARG A 130 -11.65 -18.32 26.90
C ARG A 130 -11.85 -17.48 25.64
N THR A 131 -10.98 -16.49 25.49
CA THR A 131 -10.93 -15.63 24.31
C THR A 131 -9.82 -16.09 23.38
N VAL A 132 -10.16 -16.26 22.11
CA VAL A 132 -9.18 -16.57 21.06
C VAL A 132 -9.20 -15.47 19.99
N CYS A 133 -8.12 -15.36 19.25
CA CYS A 133 -8.02 -14.53 18.07
C CYS A 133 -7.77 -15.43 16.85
N ILE A 134 -8.52 -15.17 15.78
CA ILE A 134 -8.33 -15.81 14.48
C ILE A 134 -8.47 -14.77 13.37
N PHE A 135 -7.50 -14.72 12.46
CA PHE A 135 -7.58 -13.85 11.29
C PHE A 135 -8.38 -14.57 10.19
N PRO A 136 -9.55 -14.08 9.77
CA PRO A 136 -10.39 -14.78 8.78
C PRO A 136 -9.66 -15.05 7.45
N GLU A 137 -8.73 -14.17 7.07
CA GLU A 137 -7.91 -14.26 5.85
C GLU A 137 -6.85 -15.38 5.91
N GLY A 138 -6.45 -15.79 7.13
CA GLY A 138 -5.43 -16.81 7.42
C GLY A 138 -3.97 -16.44 7.09
N LYS A 139 -3.72 -15.45 6.25
CA LYS A 139 -2.39 -14.92 5.94
C LYS A 139 -2.41 -13.39 5.99
N CYS A 140 -1.28 -12.80 6.38
CA CYS A 140 -1.08 -11.36 6.26
C CYS A 140 -1.20 -10.93 4.80
N THR A 141 -1.82 -9.78 4.57
CA THR A 141 -1.89 -9.18 3.24
C THR A 141 -0.49 -8.85 2.71
N THR A 142 -0.25 -9.13 1.42
CA THR A 142 1.00 -8.76 0.72
C THR A 142 0.87 -7.42 0.02
N ASP A 143 -0.33 -7.05 -0.39
CA ASP A 143 -0.62 -5.85 -1.18
C ASP A 143 -1.33 -4.75 -0.37
N GLY A 144 -1.76 -5.02 0.86
CA GLY A 144 -2.47 -4.09 1.73
C GLY A 144 -4.00 -4.20 1.66
N ASN A 145 -4.52 -5.05 0.77
CA ASN A 145 -5.95 -5.29 0.63
C ASN A 145 -6.39 -6.52 1.43
N LEU A 146 -7.68 -6.56 1.79
CA LEU A 146 -8.28 -7.75 2.39
C LEU A 146 -8.30 -8.91 1.38
N ARG A 147 -7.84 -10.08 1.81
CA ARG A 147 -7.92 -11.35 1.09
C ARG A 147 -9.30 -12.00 1.30
N PRO A 148 -9.71 -12.96 0.47
CA PRO A 148 -10.90 -13.78 0.76
C PRO A 148 -10.76 -14.52 2.09
N ALA A 149 -11.88 -14.68 2.80
CA ALA A 149 -11.91 -15.42 4.05
C ALA A 149 -11.70 -16.93 3.83
N ARG A 150 -11.15 -17.59 4.84
CA ARG A 150 -11.08 -19.05 4.97
C ARG A 150 -12.15 -19.53 5.95
N GLY A 151 -12.51 -20.81 5.88
CA GLY A 151 -13.60 -21.38 6.70
C GLY A 151 -13.30 -21.57 8.19
N GLY A 152 -12.08 -21.34 8.66
CA GLY A 152 -11.71 -21.64 10.06
C GLY A 152 -12.52 -20.87 11.11
N LEU A 153 -12.89 -19.61 10.82
CA LEU A 153 -13.75 -18.83 11.73
C LEU A 153 -15.17 -19.40 11.79
N GLY A 154 -15.79 -19.65 10.64
CA GLY A 154 -17.14 -20.21 10.55
C GLY A 154 -17.23 -21.58 11.24
N PHE A 155 -16.22 -22.42 11.05
CA PHE A 155 -16.12 -23.71 11.74
C PHE A 155 -16.06 -23.54 13.26
N LEU A 156 -15.18 -22.67 13.78
CA LEU A 156 -15.09 -22.43 15.23
C LEU A 156 -16.39 -21.93 15.85
N VAL A 157 -17.12 -21.07 15.14
CA VAL A 157 -18.41 -20.55 15.61
C VAL A 157 -19.44 -21.67 15.70
N HIS A 158 -19.50 -22.54 14.70
CA HIS A 158 -20.39 -23.70 14.70
C HIS A 158 -20.07 -24.66 15.85
N GLU A 159 -18.80 -25.01 16.05
CA GLU A 159 -18.38 -26.00 17.05
C GLU A 159 -18.50 -25.53 18.51
N THR A 160 -18.48 -24.22 18.75
CA THR A 160 -18.31 -23.68 20.12
C THR A 160 -19.35 -22.65 20.54
N GLU A 161 -20.26 -22.28 19.63
CA GLU A 161 -21.25 -21.20 19.80
C GLU A 161 -20.64 -19.87 20.27
N ALA A 162 -19.34 -19.67 20.03
CA ALA A 162 -18.62 -18.52 20.55
C ALA A 162 -19.07 -17.22 19.90
N THR A 163 -19.18 -16.17 20.73
CA THR A 163 -19.50 -14.83 20.23
C THR A 163 -18.31 -14.27 19.45
N VAL A 164 -18.54 -13.88 18.19
CA VAL A 164 -17.53 -13.25 17.34
C VAL A 164 -17.54 -11.75 17.53
N ILE A 165 -16.34 -11.17 17.68
CA ILE A 165 -16.12 -9.73 17.69
C ILE A 165 -15.29 -9.37 16.47
N PRO A 166 -15.91 -8.84 15.40
CA PRO A 166 -15.16 -8.33 14.28
C PRO A 166 -14.32 -7.11 14.71
N LEU A 167 -13.04 -7.10 14.35
CA LEU A 167 -12.10 -6.07 14.75
C LEU A 167 -11.43 -5.44 13.52
N VAL A 168 -11.64 -4.15 13.33
CA VAL A 168 -11.03 -3.44 12.20
C VAL A 168 -9.71 -2.83 12.65
N ILE A 169 -8.61 -3.22 12.00
CA ILE A 169 -7.27 -2.64 12.16
C ILE A 169 -6.96 -1.83 10.90
N ASN A 170 -6.80 -0.52 11.06
CA ASN A 170 -6.50 0.39 9.96
C ASN A 170 -5.11 1.03 10.13
N SER A 171 -4.36 1.15 9.01
CA SER A 171 -3.06 1.83 8.89
C SER A 171 -1.83 1.17 9.56
N LEU A 172 -1.86 -0.14 9.82
CA LEU A 172 -0.64 -0.87 10.23
C LEU A 172 0.16 -1.45 9.07
N TYR A 173 -0.44 -1.61 7.89
CA TYR A 173 0.24 -2.13 6.71
C TYR A 173 1.48 -1.29 6.34
N GLY A 174 2.60 -1.98 6.09
CA GLY A 174 3.86 -1.38 5.63
C GLY A 174 4.52 -0.41 6.63
N ILE A 175 4.17 -0.47 7.92
CA ILE A 175 4.83 0.36 8.94
C ILE A 175 6.29 -0.09 9.14
N SER A 176 7.24 0.83 8.98
CA SER A 176 8.64 0.58 9.34
C SER A 176 8.95 0.99 10.78
N PHE A 177 10.04 0.48 11.34
CA PHE A 177 10.57 0.90 12.64
C PHE A 177 10.80 2.43 12.74
N PHE A 178 11.23 3.06 11.65
CA PHE A 178 11.40 4.51 11.62
C PHE A 178 10.08 5.27 11.54
N ASP A 179 9.07 4.75 10.84
CA ASP A 179 7.75 5.37 10.82
C ASP A 179 7.12 5.36 12.22
N PHE A 180 7.34 4.28 12.96
CA PHE A 180 7.00 4.18 14.38
C PHE A 180 7.74 5.25 15.19
N LEU A 181 9.08 5.25 15.19
CA LEU A 181 9.89 6.16 16.02
C LEU A 181 9.62 7.65 15.71
N LEU A 182 9.40 7.99 14.44
CA LEU A 182 9.15 9.36 13.98
C LEU A 182 7.68 9.78 14.08
N ARG A 183 6.82 8.95 14.69
CA ARG A 183 5.40 9.25 14.95
C ARG A 183 4.59 9.51 13.68
N ARG A 184 4.94 8.83 12.57
CA ARG A 184 4.40 9.10 11.23
C ARG A 184 3.08 8.38 10.94
N ARG A 185 2.67 7.43 11.77
CA ARG A 185 1.45 6.64 11.57
C ARG A 185 0.36 6.99 12.58
N LYS A 186 -0.89 6.82 12.17
CA LYS A 186 -2.07 6.82 13.06
C LYS A 186 -2.74 5.48 12.87
N VAL A 187 -2.84 4.68 13.92
CA VAL A 187 -3.51 3.38 13.88
C VAL A 187 -4.85 3.49 14.58
N VAL A 188 -5.90 3.03 13.92
CA VAL A 188 -7.26 3.03 14.46
C VAL A 188 -7.74 1.58 14.55
N MET A 189 -8.08 1.14 15.77
CA MET A 189 -8.77 -0.12 16.01
C MET A 189 -10.24 0.16 16.26
N THR A 190 -11.14 -0.42 15.47
CA THR A 190 -12.59 -0.28 15.65
C THR A 190 -13.21 -1.63 15.95
N ILE A 191 -13.81 -1.75 17.14
CA ILE A 191 -14.48 -2.95 17.61
C ILE A 191 -15.93 -2.89 17.12
N LEU A 192 -16.32 -3.81 16.25
CA LEU A 192 -17.69 -3.86 15.72
C LEU A 192 -18.65 -4.52 16.72
N LYS A 193 -19.95 -4.50 16.40
CA LYS A 193 -20.97 -5.16 17.21
C LYS A 193 -20.68 -6.67 17.28
N PRO A 194 -20.92 -7.32 18.44
CA PRO A 194 -20.81 -8.77 18.55
C PRO A 194 -21.76 -9.48 17.61
N MET A 195 -21.32 -10.63 17.11
CA MET A 195 -22.07 -11.53 16.24
C MET A 195 -22.16 -12.90 16.91
N THR A 196 -23.30 -13.55 16.73
CA THR A 196 -23.60 -14.88 17.23
C THR A 196 -23.56 -15.89 16.09
N ILE A 197 -23.79 -17.17 16.39
CA ILE A 197 -23.89 -18.22 15.37
C ILE A 197 -24.97 -17.89 14.33
N ASP A 198 -26.12 -17.37 14.75
CA ASP A 198 -27.25 -17.00 13.89
C ASP A 198 -26.92 -15.87 12.90
N ASP A 199 -25.86 -15.10 13.15
CA ASP A 199 -25.40 -14.04 12.25
C ASP A 199 -24.41 -14.55 11.18
N ILE A 200 -23.91 -15.79 11.32
CA ILE A 200 -22.74 -16.31 10.60
C ILE A 200 -23.07 -17.60 9.85
N ILE A 201 -23.84 -18.51 10.47
CA ILE A 201 -24.21 -19.81 9.94
C ILE A 201 -25.74 -19.86 9.85
N PHE A 202 -26.26 -20.19 8.66
CA PHE A 202 -27.71 -20.16 8.37
C PHE A 202 -28.28 -21.54 8.02
N VAL A 203 -27.49 -22.60 8.19
CA VAL A 203 -27.84 -23.98 7.88
C VAL A 203 -27.54 -24.87 9.09
N GLU A 204 -28.35 -25.91 9.30
CA GLU A 204 -28.19 -26.80 10.47
C GLU A 204 -26.96 -27.70 10.35
N GLU A 205 -26.69 -28.23 9.16
CA GLU A 205 -25.53 -29.08 8.86
C GLU A 205 -24.60 -28.38 7.85
N PRO A 206 -23.71 -27.48 8.32
CA PRO A 206 -22.87 -26.67 7.45
C PRO A 206 -21.75 -27.47 6.78
N THR A 207 -21.50 -27.17 5.51
CA THR A 207 -20.36 -27.66 4.75
C THR A 207 -19.13 -26.75 4.92
N VAL A 208 -17.98 -27.19 4.38
CA VAL A 208 -16.76 -26.36 4.29
C VAL A 208 -17.01 -25.02 3.59
N GLU A 209 -17.90 -24.97 2.60
CA GLU A 209 -18.20 -23.75 1.87
C GLU A 209 -19.10 -22.82 2.70
N ASP A 210 -20.02 -23.36 3.49
CA ASP A 210 -20.83 -22.58 4.43
C ASP A 210 -19.96 -21.93 5.50
N PHE A 211 -18.94 -22.64 6.01
CA PHE A 211 -17.97 -22.06 6.94
C PHE A 211 -17.17 -20.91 6.32
N ARG A 212 -16.78 -21.03 5.04
CA ARG A 212 -16.11 -19.95 4.31
C ARG A 212 -17.04 -18.77 4.12
N HIS A 213 -18.29 -19.02 3.73
CA HIS A 213 -19.31 -18.00 3.57
C HIS A 213 -19.54 -17.23 4.88
N GLY A 214 -19.76 -17.92 6.00
CA GLY A 214 -19.91 -17.29 7.31
C GLY A 214 -18.69 -16.45 7.70
N SER A 215 -17.48 -16.96 7.45
CA SER A 215 -16.25 -16.20 7.68
C SER A 215 -16.16 -14.96 6.78
N GLN A 216 -16.68 -15.03 5.56
CA GLN A 216 -16.72 -13.93 4.61
C GLN A 216 -17.69 -12.83 5.06
N ILE A 217 -18.83 -13.16 5.66
CA ILE A 217 -19.78 -12.18 6.24
C ILE A 217 -19.10 -11.30 7.29
N VAL A 218 -18.33 -11.91 8.18
CA VAL A 218 -17.57 -11.18 9.21
C VAL A 218 -16.55 -10.24 8.56
N LEU A 219 -15.83 -10.72 7.54
CA LEU A 219 -14.85 -9.92 6.82
C LEU A 219 -15.50 -8.79 6.00
N ASP A 220 -16.70 -9.00 5.47
CA ASP A 220 -17.46 -7.99 4.74
C ASP A 220 -17.90 -6.85 5.66
N LYS A 221 -18.33 -7.15 6.89
CA LYS A 221 -18.58 -6.09 7.91
C LYS A 221 -17.32 -5.30 8.24
N ILE A 222 -16.16 -5.96 8.33
CA ILE A 222 -14.86 -5.29 8.51
C ILE A 222 -14.58 -4.36 7.32
N ARG A 223 -14.80 -4.85 6.09
CA ARG A 223 -14.62 -4.07 4.86
C ARG A 223 -15.53 -2.85 4.83
N GLU A 224 -16.82 -2.99 5.13
CA GLU A 224 -17.78 -1.88 5.21
C GLU A 224 -17.33 -0.82 6.23
N SER A 225 -16.88 -1.24 7.40
CA SER A 225 -16.32 -0.32 8.40
C SER A 225 -15.08 0.41 7.86
N LEU A 226 -14.16 -0.28 7.17
CA LEU A 226 -12.98 0.36 6.55
C LEU A 226 -13.40 1.42 5.52
N LYS A 227 -14.45 1.19 4.73
CA LYS A 227 -14.95 2.17 3.75
C LYS A 227 -15.39 3.48 4.38
N SER A 228 -16.03 3.39 5.55
CA SER A 228 -16.56 4.54 6.28
C SER A 228 -15.49 5.33 7.04
N GLN A 229 -14.30 4.75 7.21
CA GLN A 229 -13.20 5.40 7.91
C GLN A 229 -12.45 6.36 6.99
N PRO A 230 -11.90 7.45 7.54
CA PRO A 230 -11.04 8.33 6.77
C PRO A 230 -9.81 7.55 6.27
N LEU A 231 -9.45 7.77 5.01
CA LEU A 231 -8.20 7.26 4.45
C LEU A 231 -7.03 7.74 5.29
N ILE A 232 -6.15 6.82 5.66
CA ILE A 232 -4.98 7.14 6.47
C ILE A 232 -3.76 7.20 5.56
N THR A 233 -3.25 8.41 5.39
CA THR A 233 -2.03 8.64 4.60
C THR A 233 -0.78 8.40 5.42
N TYR A 234 0.26 7.98 4.73
CA TYR A 234 1.56 7.76 5.33
C TYR A 234 2.70 8.16 4.42
N ILE A 235 3.91 8.24 5.00
CA ILE A 235 5.14 8.42 4.25
C ILE A 235 5.76 7.05 4.05
N ASP A 236 5.90 6.62 2.81
CA ASP A 236 6.57 5.38 2.49
C ASP A 236 8.10 5.63 2.46
N ASN A 237 8.81 4.91 3.34
CA ASN A 237 10.25 5.02 3.52
C ASN A 237 10.99 3.74 3.16
N ASP A 238 10.41 2.93 2.27
CA ASP A 238 10.98 1.67 1.80
C ASP A 238 12.48 1.79 1.53
N LYS A 239 13.24 0.99 2.29
CA LYS A 239 14.70 1.01 2.27
C LYS A 239 15.24 0.33 1.02
N GLU A 240 14.51 -0.65 0.47
CA GLU A 240 14.96 -1.43 -0.69
C GLU A 240 14.95 -0.58 -1.96
N LEU A 241 14.07 0.43 -2.03
CA LEU A 241 13.99 1.35 -3.16
C LEU A 241 15.12 2.40 -3.21
N ASN A 242 15.95 2.51 -2.16
CA ASN A 242 17.01 3.53 -2.07
C ASN A 242 16.47 4.94 -2.39
N LEU A 243 15.36 5.32 -1.75
CA LEU A 243 14.65 6.58 -2.03
C LEU A 243 15.53 7.79 -1.72
N GLU A 244 15.49 8.79 -2.61
CA GLU A 244 16.23 10.04 -2.44
C GLU A 244 15.58 10.91 -1.36
N LYS A 245 16.37 11.33 -0.38
CA LYS A 245 15.95 12.20 0.72
C LYS A 245 16.87 13.41 0.80
N ASN A 246 16.53 14.38 1.65
CA ASN A 246 17.45 15.44 2.02
C ASN A 246 18.25 15.03 3.25
N SER A 247 19.56 15.28 3.23
CA SER A 247 20.37 15.25 4.45
C SER A 247 19.90 16.34 5.42
N LEU A 248 20.30 16.23 6.69
CA LEU A 248 20.06 17.28 7.69
C LEU A 248 20.62 18.62 7.21
N PHE A 249 21.87 18.64 6.73
CA PHE A 249 22.50 19.83 6.19
C PHE A 249 21.72 20.43 5.02
N LYS A 250 21.30 19.60 4.04
CA LYS A 250 20.50 20.07 2.90
C LYS A 250 19.14 20.61 3.34
N SER A 251 18.52 19.98 4.34
CA SER A 251 17.24 20.43 4.89
C SER A 251 17.36 21.80 5.54
N ILE A 252 18.46 22.07 6.27
CA ILE A 252 18.77 23.38 6.86
C ILE A 252 19.07 24.40 5.76
N PHE A 253 19.93 24.07 4.79
CA PHE A 253 20.26 24.95 3.67
C PHE A 253 19.01 25.37 2.87
N ASN A 254 18.10 24.43 2.66
CA ASN A 254 16.84 24.66 1.94
C ASN A 254 15.89 25.64 2.65
N ILE A 255 16.07 25.92 3.96
CA ILE A 255 15.31 26.95 4.68
C ILE A 255 15.53 28.32 4.05
N PHE A 256 16.74 28.62 3.58
CA PHE A 256 17.10 29.89 2.97
C PHE A 256 17.09 29.82 1.43
N PHE A 257 17.57 28.70 0.89
CA PHE A 257 17.76 28.56 -0.55
C PHE A 257 16.43 28.49 -1.33
N ILE A 258 15.42 27.79 -0.83
CA ILE A 258 14.13 27.67 -1.54
C ILE A 258 13.38 29.01 -1.59
N PRO A 259 13.27 29.78 -0.49
CA PRO A 259 12.71 31.13 -0.57
C PRO A 259 13.44 32.04 -1.56
N PHE A 260 14.77 31.97 -1.61
CA PHE A 260 15.56 32.68 -2.61
C PHE A 260 15.20 32.27 -4.05
N LEU A 261 15.09 30.96 -4.33
CA LEU A 261 14.66 30.50 -5.66
C LEU A 261 13.26 31.00 -6.01
N ASN A 262 12.34 30.98 -5.04
CA ASN A 262 10.95 31.44 -5.23
C ASN A 262 10.81 32.96 -5.36
N SER A 263 11.84 33.74 -5.01
CA SER A 263 11.87 35.19 -5.20
C SER A 263 12.53 35.62 -6.51
N LEU A 264 13.10 34.68 -7.28
CA LEU A 264 13.67 34.98 -8.59
C LEU A 264 12.61 35.50 -9.57
N PRO A 265 12.94 36.50 -10.40
CA PRO A 265 12.01 37.03 -11.39
C PRO A 265 11.81 36.04 -12.56
N LYS A 266 10.65 36.08 -13.24
CA LYS A 266 10.28 35.10 -14.28
C LYS A 266 11.27 35.04 -15.46
N ASN A 267 11.87 36.18 -15.82
CA ASN A 267 12.90 36.27 -16.85
C ASN A 267 14.20 35.53 -16.50
N PHE A 268 14.39 35.12 -15.24
CA PHE A 268 15.53 34.32 -14.80
C PHE A 268 15.57 32.93 -15.45
N LYS A 269 14.44 32.44 -16.00
CA LYS A 269 14.36 31.24 -16.87
C LYS A 269 15.42 31.26 -17.97
N PHE A 270 15.68 32.41 -18.58
CA PHE A 270 16.68 32.56 -19.64
C PHE A 270 18.10 32.33 -19.14
N LEU A 271 18.41 32.78 -17.91
CA LEU A 271 19.72 32.58 -17.32
C LEU A 271 19.93 31.12 -16.94
N ILE A 272 18.92 30.47 -16.33
CA ILE A 272 18.96 29.04 -15.97
C ILE A 272 19.17 28.19 -17.22
N ARG A 273 18.44 28.47 -18.30
CA ARG A 273 18.59 27.77 -19.60
C ARG A 273 20.03 27.78 -20.11
N ARG A 274 20.81 28.83 -19.84
CA ARG A 274 22.21 28.95 -20.28
C ARG A 274 23.22 28.25 -19.36
N THR A 275 22.79 27.72 -18.21
CA THR A 275 23.71 27.10 -17.23
C THR A 275 24.18 25.70 -17.63
N ASN A 276 23.29 24.86 -18.18
CA ASN A 276 23.58 23.50 -18.64
C ASN A 276 22.52 23.01 -19.63
N GLU A 277 22.92 22.15 -20.57
CA GLU A 277 22.04 21.55 -21.60
C GLU A 277 20.87 20.73 -21.03
N ALA A 278 21.09 20.05 -19.90
CA ALA A 278 20.03 19.33 -19.19
C ALA A 278 18.95 20.28 -18.64
N ALA A 279 19.38 21.41 -18.05
CA ALA A 279 18.44 22.43 -17.56
C ALA A 279 17.69 23.09 -18.72
N ALA A 280 18.38 23.39 -19.82
CA ALA A 280 17.74 23.88 -21.05
C ALA A 280 16.68 22.91 -21.57
N THR A 281 17.03 21.62 -21.63
CA THR A 281 16.11 20.59 -22.12
C THR A 281 14.86 20.51 -21.25
N VAL A 282 14.98 20.46 -19.92
CA VAL A 282 13.82 20.41 -19.01
C VAL A 282 12.94 21.65 -19.15
N ILE A 283 13.55 22.83 -19.30
CA ILE A 283 12.85 24.10 -19.45
C ILE A 283 12.11 24.20 -20.78
N ASP A 284 12.77 23.83 -21.88
CA ASP A 284 12.24 23.93 -23.24
C ASP A 284 11.18 22.85 -23.53
N ASN A 285 11.18 21.78 -22.73
CA ASN A 285 10.33 20.62 -22.87
C ASN A 285 9.45 20.39 -21.65
N ALA A 286 9.18 21.45 -20.86
CA ALA A 286 8.28 21.38 -19.72
C ALA A 286 6.96 20.74 -20.17
N THR A 287 6.38 19.88 -19.31
CA THR A 287 5.16 19.08 -19.57
C THR A 287 5.28 17.89 -20.53
N ASN A 288 6.44 17.60 -21.12
CA ASN A 288 6.61 16.45 -22.02
C ASN A 288 7.57 15.37 -21.48
N HIS A 289 7.62 14.22 -22.17
CA HIS A 289 8.43 13.07 -21.77
C HIS A 289 9.94 13.37 -21.70
N LYS A 290 10.47 14.24 -22.57
CA LYS A 290 11.91 14.57 -22.61
C LYS A 290 12.38 15.22 -21.31
N ALA A 291 11.57 16.12 -20.73
CA ALA A 291 11.90 16.71 -19.44
C ALA A 291 12.00 15.65 -18.33
N LEU A 292 11.07 14.70 -18.30
CA LEU A 292 11.09 13.60 -17.33
C LEU A 292 12.29 12.68 -17.53
N GLU A 293 12.65 12.34 -18.76
CA GLU A 293 13.81 11.50 -19.08
C GLU A 293 15.14 12.13 -18.62
N VAL A 294 15.27 13.45 -18.76
CA VAL A 294 16.43 14.17 -18.22
C VAL A 294 16.46 14.09 -16.69
N LEU A 295 15.31 14.23 -16.02
CA LEU A 295 15.21 14.10 -14.57
C LEU A 295 15.51 12.68 -14.07
N TYR A 296 15.09 11.65 -14.80
CA TYR A 296 15.34 10.24 -14.48
C TYR A 296 16.80 9.86 -14.65
N SER A 297 17.42 10.25 -15.76
CA SER A 297 18.84 9.97 -16.08
C SER A 297 19.83 10.89 -15.37
N LYS A 298 19.37 11.81 -14.52
CA LYS A 298 20.20 12.87 -13.91
C LYS A 298 21.03 13.64 -14.94
N GLY A 299 20.52 13.75 -16.18
CA GLY A 299 21.20 14.42 -17.28
C GLY A 299 22.52 13.77 -17.71
N ASP A 300 22.67 12.46 -17.50
CA ASP A 300 23.85 11.69 -17.93
C ASP A 300 23.92 11.49 -19.45
N MET A 301 22.83 11.80 -20.16
CA MET A 301 22.77 11.85 -21.62
C MET A 301 23.60 13.00 -22.24
N PHE A 302 24.13 13.93 -21.43
CA PHE A 302 24.81 15.14 -21.91
C PHE A 302 26.29 15.20 -21.49
N SER A 303 27.16 15.52 -22.46
CA SER A 303 28.60 15.72 -22.27
C SER A 303 28.92 17.06 -21.61
N LEU A 304 29.76 17.05 -20.57
CA LEU A 304 30.11 18.25 -19.79
C LEU A 304 31.28 19.01 -20.43
N LYS A 305 31.03 20.23 -20.94
CA LYS A 305 32.09 21.08 -21.53
C LYS A 305 32.66 22.17 -20.60
N LYS A 306 32.05 22.48 -19.43
CA LYS A 306 32.47 23.59 -18.53
C LYS A 306 32.30 23.30 -17.02
N VAL A 307 33.21 23.78 -16.17
CA VAL A 307 33.18 23.59 -14.69
C VAL A 307 31.92 24.17 -14.04
N GLY A 308 31.50 25.39 -14.40
CA GLY A 308 30.27 26.01 -13.86
C GLY A 308 28.99 25.23 -14.19
N SER A 309 28.99 24.48 -15.29
CA SER A 309 27.84 23.65 -15.69
C SER A 309 27.63 22.44 -14.77
N GLN A 310 28.68 21.99 -14.07
CA GLN A 310 28.58 20.90 -13.10
C GLN A 310 27.89 21.33 -11.81
N PHE A 311 28.15 22.55 -11.32
CA PHE A 311 27.50 23.10 -10.14
C PHE A 311 25.98 23.24 -10.35
N PHE A 312 25.56 23.85 -11.47
CA PHE A 312 24.14 23.99 -11.78
C PHE A 312 23.46 22.66 -12.08
N LYS A 313 24.15 21.71 -12.75
CA LYS A 313 23.70 20.32 -12.90
C LYS A 313 23.42 19.71 -11.52
N TYR A 314 24.36 19.84 -10.59
CA TYR A 314 24.20 19.34 -9.22
C TYR A 314 23.01 19.98 -8.50
N VAL A 315 22.88 21.30 -8.53
CA VAL A 315 21.75 22.01 -7.88
C VAL A 315 20.42 21.53 -8.44
N TRP A 316 20.29 21.49 -9.78
CA TRP A 316 19.05 21.12 -10.48
C TRP A 316 18.59 19.70 -10.13
N PHE A 317 19.50 18.73 -10.22
CA PHE A 317 19.15 17.33 -9.93
C PHE A 317 19.00 17.06 -8.43
N ASN A 318 19.52 17.92 -7.56
CA ASN A 318 19.32 17.82 -6.11
C ASN A 318 18.16 18.67 -5.56
N MET A 319 17.37 19.32 -6.42
CA MET A 319 16.10 19.94 -6.01
C MET A 319 15.10 18.88 -5.53
N ASN A 320 14.20 19.27 -4.63
CA ASN A 320 13.27 18.33 -4.02
C ASN A 320 12.31 17.74 -5.06
N ASN A 321 11.77 18.56 -5.99
CA ASN A 321 10.92 18.06 -7.07
C ASN A 321 11.65 17.06 -7.98
N SER A 322 12.90 17.34 -8.35
CA SER A 322 13.73 16.41 -9.15
C SER A 322 13.91 15.06 -8.46
N LYS A 323 14.21 15.07 -7.15
CA LYS A 323 14.31 13.86 -6.34
C LYS A 323 12.98 13.11 -6.24
N ALA A 324 11.90 13.85 -5.99
CA ALA A 324 10.56 13.29 -5.83
C ALA A 324 10.05 12.60 -7.11
N VAL A 325 10.30 13.18 -8.29
CA VAL A 325 9.94 12.56 -9.58
C VAL A 325 10.67 11.21 -9.77
N ARG A 326 11.95 11.12 -9.37
CA ARG A 326 12.68 9.85 -9.38
C ARG A 326 12.17 8.85 -8.34
N ASN A 327 11.82 9.33 -7.14
CA ASN A 327 11.17 8.49 -6.13
C ASN A 327 9.83 7.93 -6.63
N ARG A 328 9.02 8.76 -7.29
CA ARG A 328 7.75 8.37 -7.92
C ARG A 328 7.95 7.23 -8.92
N LEU A 329 8.92 7.34 -9.82
CA LEU A 329 9.25 6.27 -10.78
C LEU A 329 9.56 4.94 -10.05
N LYS A 330 10.38 4.99 -9.00
CA LYS A 330 10.72 3.79 -8.20
C LYS A 330 9.49 3.17 -7.54
N PHE A 331 8.57 3.99 -7.02
CA PHE A 331 7.32 3.49 -6.45
C PHE A 331 6.43 2.83 -7.50
N VAL A 332 6.21 3.48 -8.66
CA VAL A 332 5.42 2.88 -9.74
C VAL A 332 6.00 1.51 -10.13
N LYS A 333 7.32 1.42 -10.29
CA LYS A 333 8.00 0.16 -10.60
C LYS A 333 7.75 -0.92 -9.54
N ARG A 334 7.85 -0.56 -8.25
CA ARG A 334 7.60 -1.48 -7.12
C ARG A 334 6.16 -1.99 -7.13
N GLU A 335 5.18 -1.08 -7.24
CA GLU A 335 3.76 -1.45 -7.18
C GLU A 335 3.35 -2.31 -8.37
N LEU A 336 3.86 -1.97 -9.56
CA LEU A 336 3.67 -2.79 -10.76
C LEU A 336 4.27 -4.18 -10.56
N LYS A 337 5.54 -4.28 -10.14
CA LYS A 337 6.21 -5.56 -9.89
C LYS A 337 5.44 -6.42 -8.89
N ASN A 338 5.09 -5.85 -7.73
CA ASN A 338 4.39 -6.55 -6.67
C ASN A 338 3.05 -7.09 -7.15
N HIS A 339 2.30 -6.31 -7.95
CA HIS A 339 1.03 -6.79 -8.47
C HIS A 339 1.23 -7.89 -9.50
N LEU A 340 2.13 -7.71 -10.47
CA LEU A 340 2.43 -8.72 -11.49
C LEU A 340 2.90 -10.05 -10.88
N GLU A 341 3.72 -10.00 -9.83
CA GLU A 341 4.14 -11.20 -9.11
C GLU A 341 2.97 -11.91 -8.41
N ASN A 342 1.96 -11.16 -7.93
CA ASN A 342 0.77 -11.75 -7.32
C ASN A 342 -0.18 -12.40 -8.33
N ILE A 343 -0.12 -12.00 -9.61
CA ILE A 343 -1.03 -12.49 -10.66
C ILE A 343 -0.29 -13.31 -11.74
N SER A 344 0.99 -13.60 -11.56
CA SER A 344 1.82 -14.32 -12.55
C SER A 344 1.41 -15.78 -12.74
N ASP A 345 0.67 -16.36 -11.79
CA ASP A 345 0.21 -17.75 -11.84
C ASP A 345 -1.18 -17.91 -12.51
N ILE A 346 -1.76 -16.83 -13.05
CA ILE A 346 -3.07 -16.90 -13.72
C ILE A 346 -2.92 -17.50 -15.12
N ASP A 347 -3.81 -18.44 -15.46
CA ASP A 347 -3.87 -19.10 -16.77
C ASP A 347 -4.56 -18.25 -17.85
N ARG A 348 -4.10 -17.00 -18.02
CA ARG A 348 -4.43 -16.11 -19.16
C ARG A 348 -3.38 -15.02 -19.32
N ASP A 349 -3.40 -14.34 -20.46
CA ASP A 349 -2.57 -13.15 -20.69
C ASP A 349 -2.89 -12.07 -19.65
N ILE A 350 -1.85 -11.48 -19.08
CA ILE A 350 -1.93 -10.33 -18.16
C ILE A 350 -1.90 -9.06 -18.99
N GLU A 351 -2.90 -8.21 -18.78
CA GLU A 351 -3.16 -7.04 -19.59
C GLU A 351 -2.80 -5.75 -18.85
N ILE A 352 -1.87 -4.98 -19.42
CA ILE A 352 -1.35 -3.74 -18.83
C ILE A 352 -1.64 -2.59 -19.80
N ILE A 353 -2.09 -1.45 -19.27
CA ILE A 353 -2.14 -0.19 -20.02
C ILE A 353 -1.46 0.94 -19.25
N SER A 354 -0.67 1.73 -19.96
CA SER A 354 -0.10 2.99 -19.50
C SER A 354 -0.74 4.15 -20.25
N ILE A 355 -1.40 5.03 -19.51
CA ILE A 355 -2.15 6.17 -20.06
C ILE A 355 -1.32 7.44 -19.93
N ALA A 356 -1.15 8.16 -21.05
CA ALA A 356 -0.13 9.18 -21.22
C ALA A 356 1.26 8.62 -20.89
N SER A 357 1.58 7.52 -21.58
CA SER A 357 2.70 6.65 -21.25
C SER A 357 4.07 7.35 -21.29
N GLY A 358 4.19 8.48 -21.98
CA GLY A 358 5.44 9.19 -22.14
C GLY A 358 6.51 8.27 -22.72
N SER A 359 7.64 8.16 -22.02
CA SER A 359 8.72 7.23 -22.40
C SER A 359 8.42 5.76 -22.10
N SER A 360 7.36 5.44 -21.38
CA SER A 360 7.01 4.08 -20.93
C SER A 360 8.06 3.43 -20.01
N ARG A 361 9.00 4.22 -19.48
CA ARG A 361 10.15 3.75 -18.70
C ARG A 361 9.77 2.88 -17.50
N ALA A 362 8.72 3.25 -16.77
CA ALA A 362 8.31 2.52 -15.58
C ALA A 362 7.99 1.05 -15.89
N ILE A 363 7.15 0.79 -16.91
CA ILE A 363 6.77 -0.56 -17.30
C ILE A 363 7.93 -1.29 -17.96
N ILE A 364 8.62 -0.66 -18.91
CA ILE A 364 9.72 -1.30 -19.63
C ILE A 364 10.81 -1.77 -18.66
N GLU A 365 11.23 -0.92 -17.71
CA GLU A 365 12.25 -1.31 -16.74
C GLU A 365 11.74 -2.38 -15.76
N THR A 366 10.48 -2.35 -15.34
CA THR A 366 9.93 -3.35 -14.42
C THR A 366 9.86 -4.74 -15.07
N VAL A 367 9.45 -4.80 -16.33
CA VAL A 367 9.29 -6.06 -17.04
C VAL A 367 10.63 -6.63 -17.52
N LYS A 368 11.59 -5.75 -17.82
CA LYS A 368 12.97 -6.17 -18.17
C LYS A 368 13.62 -7.04 -17.10
N ASP A 369 13.36 -6.78 -15.82
CA ASP A 369 13.91 -7.54 -14.67
C ASP A 369 13.07 -8.81 -14.34
N GLY A 370 12.24 -9.26 -15.28
CA GLY A 370 11.07 -10.15 -15.15
C GLY A 370 11.26 -11.58 -14.65
N HIS A 371 12.33 -11.90 -13.91
CA HIS A 371 12.55 -13.24 -13.34
C HIS A 371 11.39 -13.76 -12.46
N TYR A 372 10.57 -12.84 -11.96
CA TYR A 372 9.39 -13.12 -11.13
C TYR A 372 8.12 -13.44 -11.94
N LEU A 373 8.15 -13.28 -13.27
CA LEU A 373 6.99 -13.47 -14.14
C LEU A 373 6.78 -14.93 -14.58
N LYS A 374 7.73 -15.84 -14.28
CA LYS A 374 7.64 -17.27 -14.65
C LYS A 374 7.30 -17.45 -16.15
N ASP A 375 6.18 -18.08 -16.46
CA ASP A 375 5.65 -18.33 -17.81
C ASP A 375 4.50 -17.39 -18.20
N ALA A 376 4.23 -16.35 -17.39
CA ALA A 376 3.13 -15.43 -17.62
C ALA A 376 3.32 -14.67 -18.93
N LYS A 377 2.29 -14.69 -19.77
CA LYS A 377 2.25 -13.90 -21.01
C LYS A 377 1.74 -12.50 -20.70
N LEU A 378 2.48 -11.50 -21.16
CA LEU A 378 2.11 -10.10 -20.96
C LEU A 378 1.66 -9.48 -22.29
N SER A 379 0.58 -8.71 -22.26
CA SER A 379 0.24 -7.76 -23.30
C SER A 379 0.17 -6.35 -22.71
N ILE A 380 0.87 -5.42 -23.35
CA ILE A 380 1.09 -4.06 -22.83
C ILE A 380 0.65 -3.05 -23.89
N THR A 381 -0.27 -2.17 -23.50
CA THR A 381 -0.75 -1.06 -24.32
C THR A 381 -0.15 0.26 -23.83
N PHE A 382 0.56 0.97 -24.69
CA PHE A 382 1.09 2.31 -24.42
C PHE A 382 0.23 3.34 -25.14
N LEU A 383 -0.56 4.11 -24.39
CA LEU A 383 -1.44 5.15 -24.90
C LEU A 383 -0.80 6.52 -24.68
N ASP A 384 -0.57 7.26 -25.75
CA ASP A 384 -0.13 8.66 -25.67
C ASP A 384 -0.69 9.50 -26.83
N LYS A 385 -0.86 10.79 -26.60
CA LYS A 385 -1.26 11.76 -27.63
C LYS A 385 -0.06 12.40 -28.34
N ASP A 386 1.14 12.25 -27.80
CA ASP A 386 2.38 12.77 -28.38
C ASP A 386 3.09 11.66 -29.17
N GLU A 387 3.09 11.80 -30.50
CA GLU A 387 3.78 10.88 -31.40
C GLU A 387 5.29 10.75 -31.08
N ASN A 388 5.92 11.81 -30.58
CA ASN A 388 7.34 11.74 -30.20
C ASN A 388 7.54 10.85 -28.97
N ALA A 389 6.61 10.87 -28.01
CA ALA A 389 6.64 9.99 -26.85
C ALA A 389 6.49 8.53 -27.27
N ILE A 390 5.56 8.25 -28.19
CA ILE A 390 5.37 6.90 -28.77
C ILE A 390 6.64 6.42 -29.46
N LYS A 391 7.27 7.27 -30.28
CA LYS A 391 8.53 6.93 -30.94
C LYS A 391 9.63 6.60 -29.93
N TYR A 392 9.80 7.44 -28.91
CA TYR A 392 10.79 7.20 -27.85
C TYR A 392 10.51 5.92 -27.06
N SER A 393 9.25 5.64 -26.76
CA SER A 393 8.82 4.41 -26.06
C SER A 393 9.18 3.15 -26.87
N LYS A 394 8.96 3.17 -28.19
CA LYS A 394 9.40 2.09 -29.11
C LYS A 394 10.91 1.89 -29.10
N ASP A 395 11.68 2.98 -29.10
CA ASP A 395 13.14 2.89 -29.04
C ASP A 395 13.61 2.29 -27.71
N LEU A 396 12.97 2.67 -26.60
CA LEU A 396 13.29 2.15 -25.27
C LEU A 396 12.88 0.68 -25.11
N SER A 397 11.81 0.23 -25.77
CA SER A 397 11.29 -1.13 -25.67
C SER A 397 12.15 -2.17 -26.37
N VAL A 398 13.11 -1.77 -27.21
CA VAL A 398 14.05 -2.69 -27.89
C VAL A 398 14.72 -3.65 -26.90
N HIS A 399 14.98 -3.18 -25.67
CA HIS A 399 15.59 -3.98 -24.62
C HIS A 399 14.71 -5.13 -24.08
N ILE A 400 13.42 -5.15 -24.38
CA ILE A 400 12.47 -6.20 -23.94
C ILE A 400 11.87 -7.00 -25.10
N ASN A 401 12.23 -6.70 -26.35
CA ASN A 401 11.70 -7.39 -27.54
C ASN A 401 12.01 -8.90 -27.60
N HIS A 402 13.00 -9.36 -26.83
CA HIS A 402 13.37 -10.78 -26.77
C HIS A 402 12.48 -11.58 -25.80
N LEU A 403 11.67 -10.89 -24.99
CA LEU A 403 10.75 -11.51 -24.05
C LEU A 403 9.42 -11.83 -24.75
N PRO A 404 8.66 -12.85 -24.29
CA PRO A 404 7.37 -13.23 -24.86
C PRO A 404 6.26 -12.24 -24.46
N ILE A 405 6.38 -10.98 -24.90
CA ILE A 405 5.49 -9.87 -24.54
C ILE A 405 4.92 -9.26 -25.81
N LYS A 406 3.59 -9.07 -25.83
CA LYS A 406 2.92 -8.31 -26.88
C LYS A 406 2.92 -6.82 -26.53
N LEU A 407 3.47 -5.98 -27.40
CA LEU A 407 3.51 -4.52 -27.22
C LEU A 407 2.65 -3.83 -28.27
N ASP A 408 1.69 -3.03 -27.81
CA ASP A 408 0.78 -2.25 -28.64
C ASP A 408 0.93 -0.75 -28.31
N TRP A 409 1.06 0.10 -29.33
CA TRP A 409 1.11 1.56 -29.16
C TRP A 409 -0.12 2.20 -29.77
N VAL A 410 -0.80 3.04 -28.99
CA VAL A 410 -2.02 3.73 -29.38
C VAL A 410 -1.77 5.23 -29.37
N HIS A 411 -1.87 5.86 -30.54
CA HIS A 411 -1.78 7.31 -30.69
C HIS A 411 -3.17 7.94 -30.55
N ASP A 412 -3.58 8.25 -29.32
CA ASP A 412 -4.86 8.88 -29.03
C ASP A 412 -4.84 9.64 -27.69
N SER A 413 -5.85 10.47 -27.45
CA SER A 413 -6.09 11.08 -26.15
C SER A 413 -6.82 10.14 -25.20
N VAL A 414 -6.54 10.24 -23.90
CA VAL A 414 -7.23 9.47 -22.85
C VAL A 414 -8.75 9.57 -22.93
N GLY A 415 -9.28 10.77 -23.24
CA GLY A 415 -10.73 10.99 -23.27
C GLY A 415 -11.39 10.27 -24.44
N ASN A 416 -10.76 10.26 -25.62
CA ASN A 416 -11.26 9.53 -26.78
C ASN A 416 -11.17 8.02 -26.56
N PHE A 417 -10.01 7.54 -26.11
CA PHE A 417 -9.75 6.13 -25.85
C PHE A 417 -10.77 5.54 -24.86
N LEU A 418 -11.01 6.21 -23.72
CA LEU A 418 -11.93 5.72 -22.70
C LEU A 418 -13.40 5.81 -23.14
N ARG A 419 -13.79 6.83 -23.91
CA ARG A 419 -15.15 6.93 -24.49
C ARG A 419 -15.43 5.87 -25.53
N GLY A 420 -14.39 5.39 -26.22
CA GLY A 420 -14.50 4.27 -27.15
C GLY A 420 -14.91 2.95 -26.49
N LEU A 421 -14.91 2.88 -25.15
CA LEU A 421 -15.22 1.68 -24.35
C LEU A 421 -14.53 0.45 -24.93
N PRO A 422 -13.19 0.38 -24.86
CA PRO A 422 -12.46 -0.75 -25.44
C PRO A 422 -13.02 -2.05 -24.86
N ALA A 423 -13.32 -3.02 -25.74
CA ALA A 423 -13.81 -4.34 -25.33
C ALA A 423 -12.82 -5.06 -24.40
N LYS A 424 -11.55 -4.68 -24.49
CA LYS A 424 -10.43 -5.20 -23.73
C LYS A 424 -10.42 -4.64 -22.30
N LYS A 425 -10.26 -5.54 -21.32
CA LYS A 425 -10.05 -5.19 -19.93
C LYS A 425 -8.58 -5.30 -19.56
N TYR A 426 -8.19 -4.65 -18.45
CA TYR A 426 -6.81 -4.55 -18.01
C TYR A 426 -6.67 -4.97 -16.55
N ASP A 427 -5.65 -5.77 -16.27
CA ASP A 427 -5.22 -6.12 -14.91
C ASP A 427 -4.51 -4.95 -14.24
N VAL A 428 -3.80 -4.13 -15.02
CA VAL A 428 -3.10 -2.94 -14.51
C VAL A 428 -3.34 -1.73 -15.40
N VAL A 429 -3.75 -0.63 -14.78
CA VAL A 429 -3.81 0.70 -15.40
C VAL A 429 -2.83 1.62 -14.68
N GLU A 430 -1.78 2.06 -15.37
CA GLU A 430 -0.85 3.07 -14.88
C GLU A 430 -1.19 4.43 -15.49
N ILE A 431 -1.35 5.46 -14.64
CA ILE A 431 -1.61 6.84 -15.05
C ILE A 431 -0.93 7.82 -14.11
N VAL A 432 0.31 8.19 -14.45
CA VAL A 432 1.13 9.07 -13.62
C VAL A 432 1.55 10.33 -14.38
N GLY A 433 1.28 11.50 -13.79
CA GLY A 433 1.67 12.80 -14.33
C GLY A 433 0.64 13.46 -15.24
N LEU A 434 -0.34 12.73 -15.78
CA LEU A 434 -1.41 13.32 -16.60
C LEU A 434 -2.42 14.12 -15.75
N LEU A 435 -2.77 13.61 -14.58
CA LEU A 435 -3.80 14.19 -13.72
C LEU A 435 -3.39 15.54 -13.12
N ASP A 436 -2.08 15.81 -13.08
CA ASP A 436 -1.49 17.11 -12.70
C ASP A 436 -1.95 18.26 -13.63
N TYR A 437 -2.64 17.97 -14.74
CA TYR A 437 -3.15 18.98 -15.68
C TYR A 437 -4.68 18.99 -15.83
N PHE A 438 -5.40 18.10 -15.13
CA PHE A 438 -6.85 17.98 -15.24
C PHE A 438 -7.54 18.60 -14.03
N ASN A 439 -8.66 19.28 -14.26
CA ASN A 439 -9.56 19.70 -13.18
C ASN A 439 -10.30 18.49 -12.58
N ASP A 440 -10.97 18.69 -11.45
CA ASP A 440 -11.59 17.59 -10.69
C ASP A 440 -12.63 16.82 -11.51
N ASP A 441 -13.46 17.50 -12.30
CA ASP A 441 -14.48 16.86 -13.14
C ASP A 441 -13.85 15.92 -14.17
N LYS A 442 -12.80 16.38 -14.86
CA LYS A 442 -12.09 15.57 -15.85
C LYS A 442 -11.30 14.43 -15.22
N VAL A 443 -10.77 14.61 -14.00
CA VAL A 443 -10.15 13.53 -13.22
C VAL A 443 -11.19 12.45 -12.90
N ILE A 444 -12.39 12.85 -12.43
CA ILE A 444 -13.49 11.91 -12.14
C ILE A 444 -13.94 11.17 -13.41
N GLU A 445 -14.14 11.87 -14.53
CA GLU A 445 -14.49 11.25 -15.82
C GLU A 445 -13.44 10.21 -16.24
N THR A 446 -12.16 10.59 -16.14
CA THR A 446 -11.03 9.69 -16.45
C THR A 446 -11.04 8.46 -15.55
N PHE A 447 -11.21 8.63 -14.24
CA PHE A 447 -11.27 7.51 -13.31
C PHE A 447 -12.49 6.60 -13.53
N LYS A 448 -13.65 7.15 -13.91
CA LYS A 448 -14.83 6.33 -14.27
C LYS A 448 -14.55 5.49 -15.51
N GLY A 449 -13.92 6.08 -16.53
CA GLY A 449 -13.47 5.34 -17.71
C GLY A 449 -12.48 4.24 -17.34
N ILE A 450 -11.47 4.55 -16.52
CA ILE A 450 -10.49 3.55 -16.03
C ILE A 450 -11.18 2.43 -15.26
N TYR A 451 -12.08 2.75 -14.32
CA TYR A 451 -12.84 1.76 -13.56
C TYR A 451 -13.62 0.83 -14.50
N SER A 452 -14.17 1.36 -15.60
CA SER A 452 -14.90 0.56 -16.58
C SER A 452 -14.02 -0.42 -17.37
N ILE A 453 -12.73 -0.13 -17.56
CA ILE A 453 -11.80 -0.99 -18.31
C ILE A 453 -10.91 -1.86 -17.43
N LEU A 454 -10.89 -1.65 -16.11
CA LEU A 454 -10.21 -2.54 -15.18
C LEU A 454 -10.92 -3.89 -15.06
N GLU A 455 -10.14 -4.96 -15.01
CA GLU A 455 -10.61 -6.27 -14.59
C GLU A 455 -11.00 -6.29 -13.11
N GLU A 456 -11.87 -7.23 -12.74
CA GLU A 456 -12.14 -7.47 -11.33
C GLU A 456 -10.87 -7.92 -10.61
N GLY A 457 -10.51 -7.21 -9.54
CA GLY A 457 -9.24 -7.38 -8.85
C GLY A 457 -8.01 -6.77 -9.55
N GLY A 458 -8.18 -6.14 -10.71
CA GLY A 458 -7.15 -5.31 -11.33
C GLY A 458 -6.87 -4.04 -10.53
N ILE A 459 -5.73 -3.40 -10.78
CA ILE A 459 -5.30 -2.21 -10.05
C ILE A 459 -5.09 -0.98 -10.95
N ILE A 460 -5.35 0.20 -10.38
CA ILE A 460 -4.86 1.47 -10.88
C ILE A 460 -3.67 1.94 -10.04
N ILE A 461 -2.59 2.36 -10.71
CA ILE A 461 -1.47 3.06 -10.09
C ILE A 461 -1.48 4.50 -10.60
N THR A 462 -1.68 5.45 -9.68
CA THR A 462 -1.75 6.87 -10.04
C THR A 462 -1.03 7.76 -9.03
N ALA A 463 -0.79 9.00 -9.42
CA ALA A 463 -0.17 10.00 -8.56
C ALA A 463 -0.61 11.42 -8.95
N ASN A 464 -0.56 12.33 -7.97
CA ASN A 464 -0.65 13.76 -8.21
C ASN A 464 0.44 14.49 -7.42
N VAL A 465 0.93 15.59 -7.96
CA VAL A 465 1.82 16.51 -7.24
C VAL A 465 1.05 17.21 -6.12
N ASN A 466 1.66 17.30 -4.94
CA ASN A 466 1.15 17.96 -3.74
C ASN A 466 1.86 19.30 -3.54
N HIS A 467 1.15 20.23 -2.88
CA HIS A 467 1.69 21.54 -2.54
C HIS A 467 3.02 21.41 -1.79
N ASN A 468 4.02 22.16 -2.25
CA ASN A 468 5.37 22.03 -1.73
C ASN A 468 6.15 23.34 -1.80
N LYS A 469 7.28 23.40 -1.08
CA LYS A 469 8.06 24.63 -0.92
C LYS A 469 8.64 25.17 -2.23
N GLU A 470 8.83 24.34 -3.25
CA GLU A 470 9.44 24.71 -4.54
C GLU A 470 8.39 25.00 -5.63
N GLU A 471 7.10 24.91 -5.30
CA GLU A 471 5.97 25.08 -6.24
C GLU A 471 6.05 26.38 -7.02
N LYS A 472 6.36 27.51 -6.37
CA LYS A 472 6.48 28.80 -7.04
C LYS A 472 7.64 28.81 -8.04
N PHE A 473 8.80 28.26 -7.67
CA PHE A 473 9.92 28.14 -8.60
C PHE A 473 9.56 27.31 -9.83
N VAL A 474 8.93 26.16 -9.64
CA VAL A 474 8.52 25.26 -10.73
C VAL A 474 7.48 25.92 -11.64
N SER A 475 6.47 26.56 -11.06
CA SER A 475 5.37 27.17 -11.83
C SER A 475 5.72 28.50 -12.47
N ASP A 476 6.40 29.42 -11.77
CA ASP A 476 6.65 30.78 -12.27
C ASP A 476 7.95 30.93 -13.05
N ILE A 477 8.98 30.14 -12.72
CA ILE A 477 10.31 30.27 -13.33
C ILE A 477 10.56 29.16 -14.34
N ILE A 478 10.26 27.90 -14.00
CA ILE A 478 10.38 26.80 -14.99
C ILE A 478 9.21 26.83 -15.98
N ASP A 479 8.12 27.52 -15.63
CA ASP A 479 6.87 27.61 -16.40
C ASP A 479 6.19 26.25 -16.56
N TRP A 480 6.34 25.41 -15.52
CA TRP A 480 5.69 24.12 -15.45
C TRP A 480 4.46 24.22 -14.55
N LYS A 481 3.33 24.58 -15.18
CA LYS A 481 2.05 24.77 -14.47
C LYS A 481 1.36 23.42 -14.26
N MET A 482 1.05 23.12 -13.01
CA MET A 482 0.37 21.90 -12.57
C MET A 482 -0.74 22.27 -11.58
N ILE A 483 -1.74 21.39 -11.47
CA ILE A 483 -2.80 21.43 -10.48
C ILE A 483 -2.34 20.57 -9.31
N TYR A 484 -2.01 21.23 -8.21
CA TYR A 484 -1.54 20.60 -6.98
C TYR A 484 -2.73 20.10 -6.18
N ARG A 485 -2.66 18.83 -5.74
CA ARG A 485 -3.67 18.18 -4.90
C ARG A 485 -3.00 17.38 -3.81
N LYS A 486 -3.57 17.41 -2.61
CA LYS A 486 -3.21 16.45 -1.57
C LYS A 486 -3.67 15.07 -2.02
N VAL A 487 -2.95 14.04 -1.58
CA VAL A 487 -3.29 12.66 -1.92
C VAL A 487 -4.69 12.25 -1.44
N ASP A 488 -5.17 12.80 -0.32
CA ASP A 488 -6.53 12.56 0.17
C ASP A 488 -7.61 13.15 -0.75
N GLU A 489 -7.33 14.32 -1.33
CA GLU A 489 -8.22 14.96 -2.30
C GLU A 489 -8.32 14.10 -3.56
N LEU A 490 -7.17 13.62 -4.07
CA LEU A 490 -7.13 12.69 -5.21
C LEU A 490 -7.87 11.37 -4.91
N ALA A 491 -7.70 10.81 -3.71
CA ALA A 491 -8.37 9.59 -3.32
C ALA A 491 -9.89 9.76 -3.24
N ASN A 492 -10.38 10.92 -2.77
CA ASN A 492 -11.80 11.23 -2.80
C ASN A 492 -12.36 11.31 -4.23
N LEU A 493 -11.55 11.74 -5.22
CA LEU A 493 -11.97 11.73 -6.63
C LEU A 493 -12.09 10.29 -7.18
N LEU A 494 -11.21 9.37 -6.77
CA LEU A 494 -11.35 7.94 -7.07
C LEU A 494 -12.63 7.35 -6.45
N VAL A 495 -12.93 7.67 -5.19
CA VAL A 495 -14.17 7.22 -4.53
C VAL A 495 -15.40 7.70 -5.29
N LYS A 496 -15.43 8.99 -5.71
CA LYS A 496 -16.50 9.54 -6.56
C LYS A 496 -16.62 8.85 -7.92
N ALA A 497 -15.55 8.21 -8.39
CA ALA A 497 -15.54 7.44 -9.64
C ALA A 497 -15.96 5.97 -9.46
N GLY A 498 -16.25 5.52 -8.24
CA GLY A 498 -16.73 4.17 -7.94
C GLY A 498 -15.69 3.25 -7.29
N PHE A 499 -14.46 3.71 -7.08
CA PHE A 499 -13.47 2.90 -6.39
C PHE A 499 -13.77 2.79 -4.89
N ASP A 500 -13.45 1.63 -4.33
CA ASP A 500 -13.66 1.30 -2.93
C ASP A 500 -12.49 1.81 -2.07
N SER A 501 -12.74 2.75 -1.15
CA SER A 501 -11.70 3.30 -0.27
C SER A 501 -11.00 2.26 0.61
N SER A 502 -11.67 1.16 0.95
CA SER A 502 -11.07 0.05 1.70
C SER A 502 -10.05 -0.76 0.89
N LYS A 503 -10.07 -0.61 -0.44
CA LYS A 503 -9.14 -1.21 -1.40
C LYS A 503 -8.09 -0.21 -1.92
N MET A 504 -7.88 0.87 -1.19
CA MET A 504 -6.92 1.92 -1.55
C MET A 504 -5.76 1.98 -0.58
N ARG A 505 -4.57 2.09 -1.16
CA ARG A 505 -3.37 2.52 -0.44
C ARG A 505 -2.99 3.92 -0.89
N VAL A 506 -2.83 4.80 0.09
CA VAL A 506 -2.61 6.22 -0.13
C VAL A 506 -1.36 6.64 0.64
N PHE A 507 -0.31 7.05 -0.07
CA PHE A 507 0.98 7.32 0.55
C PHE A 507 1.78 8.40 -0.17
N TYR A 508 2.79 8.93 0.50
CA TYR A 508 3.72 9.90 -0.03
C TYR A 508 5.12 9.33 -0.14
N GLU A 509 5.86 9.78 -1.13
CA GLU A 509 7.31 9.65 -1.11
C GLU A 509 7.95 10.50 0.03
N PRO A 510 9.20 10.24 0.44
CA PRO A 510 9.81 10.85 1.63
C PRO A 510 9.83 12.39 1.69
N LEU A 511 9.81 13.08 0.55
CA LEU A 511 9.78 14.55 0.45
C LEU A 511 8.35 15.13 0.45
N LYS A 512 7.31 14.28 0.41
CA LYS A 512 5.88 14.63 0.38
C LYS A 512 5.44 15.48 -0.80
N ILE A 513 6.13 15.37 -1.94
CA ILE A 513 5.84 16.10 -3.17
C ILE A 513 4.91 15.32 -4.08
N HIS A 514 5.08 14.00 -4.22
CA HIS A 514 4.12 13.18 -4.96
C HIS A 514 3.32 12.30 -4.01
N GLY A 515 2.00 12.49 -4.05
CA GLY A 515 1.04 11.58 -3.45
C GLY A 515 0.73 10.45 -4.41
N MET A 516 0.92 9.21 -3.97
CA MET A 516 0.71 7.98 -4.71
C MET A 516 -0.58 7.30 -4.24
N ILE A 517 -1.34 6.75 -5.18
CA ILE A 517 -2.47 5.88 -4.90
C ILE A 517 -2.33 4.59 -5.70
N VAL A 518 -2.49 3.46 -5.01
CA VAL A 518 -2.77 2.17 -5.62
C VAL A 518 -4.16 1.77 -5.18
N ALA A 519 -5.08 1.60 -6.12
CA ALA A 519 -6.45 1.21 -5.82
C ALA A 519 -6.83 -0.04 -6.62
N LYS A 520 -7.51 -0.99 -5.98
CA LYS A 520 -8.00 -2.21 -6.62
C LYS A 520 -9.49 -2.08 -6.95
N LYS A 521 -9.91 -2.65 -8.08
CA LYS A 521 -11.33 -2.75 -8.42
C LYS A 521 -12.05 -3.73 -7.50
#